data_AF-A0A3A8QS10-F1
#
_entry.id   AF-A0A3A8QS10-F1
#
_cell.length_a   1.000
_cell.length_b   1.000
_cell.length_c   1.000
_cell.angle_alpha   90.00
_cell.angle_beta   90.00
_cell.angle_gamma   90.00
#
_symmetry.space_group_name_H-M   'P 1'
#
loop_
_entity.id
_entity.type
_entity.pdbx_description
1 polymer ?
#
loop_
_entity_poly.entity_id
_entity_poly.type
_entity_poly.pdbx_seq_one_letter_code
_entity_poly.pdbx_strand_id
1 'polypeptide(L)'
;MKHGWRWTGALLLAGALGWTGCGGDDKDTTRVEVPVTPVDEDPRLPDAGTGEVDAGTQVPDAGTGTTDAGTGTVDAGTGTTDAGTGTDAGTDAGTTDPGETTYTPPSIPGWTFYGREQGGPRFVYGVTADEGGNVWVAGGEEGLFLLKKGESTFRKFTMADGLRPYGYMPDGSAPPGTPYLKVISVAGAWDGAVFVGYAGKPPPPGIADCESEWDTARHAGRPADASVYKSGDADRVELRADGTLKVVHYDISSGPKVVKDEPPGREKLCTVWRIAYDPQPTREDPHNGHVWFGANHGFARGDASFQGNPTCNGQLACSGVQEHSHPAFNASIYVNPTRDRAQYGTDYSKYEVRGALLTDAYWGLAPLPNHDVWVGGANRSTKYYYGSNGNDFWTAQEMTERSEYTWNRRDIWPDKVGEQDWPYSRPEERTDDLVSGMALVPDGTNRVWVSSFANGLVQLDSDGNVVRSLKNDLIAPHVSSVAVDPLDNSAWAGAAWGGGISRVGGGVTKYSYSLFGQQLSGMRIPDIQVDNSGARRRMLVAFTPIEPVKGPVTPGAIGIYDGD
;
A
#
# COMPACT_ATOMS: atom_id res chain seq x y z
N MET A 1 -30.55 -25.38 53.68
CA MET A 1 -31.76 -24.67 53.19
C MET A 1 -31.70 -24.78 51.66
N LYS A 2 -32.36 -25.80 51.07
CA LYS A 2 -33.69 -25.75 50.40
C LYS A 2 -33.67 -24.76 49.22
N HIS A 3 -33.88 -25.08 47.94
CA HIS A 3 -34.34 -26.23 47.13
C HIS A 3 -33.66 -26.11 45.73
N GLY A 4 -33.30 -27.18 44.99
CA GLY A 4 -34.16 -27.98 44.07
C GLY A 4 -34.30 -27.26 42.71
N TRP A 5 -34.06 -27.81 41.50
CA TRP A 5 -34.33 -29.17 41.00
C TRP A 5 -33.52 -29.44 39.70
N ARG A 6 -33.11 -30.70 39.53
CA ARG A 6 -32.54 -31.35 38.32
C ARG A 6 -33.62 -31.63 37.26
N TRP A 7 -33.22 -31.93 36.02
CA TRP A 7 -33.37 -33.29 35.43
C TRP A 7 -32.47 -33.48 34.21
N THR A 8 -31.93 -34.68 34.13
CA THR A 8 -31.11 -35.29 33.07
C THR A 8 -31.91 -36.49 32.56
N GLY A 9 -31.94 -36.80 31.28
CA GLY A 9 -32.57 -38.05 30.83
C GLY A 9 -32.50 -38.31 29.33
N ALA A 10 -31.54 -39.15 28.93
CA ALA A 10 -31.40 -39.72 27.61
C ALA A 10 -32.46 -40.79 27.29
N LEU A 11 -32.72 -41.05 26.01
CA LEU A 11 -33.14 -42.36 25.51
C LEU A 11 -32.90 -42.51 23.99
N LEU A 12 -32.19 -43.59 23.66
CA LEU A 12 -31.98 -44.18 22.33
C LEU A 12 -33.28 -44.73 21.74
N LEU A 13 -33.41 -44.71 20.41
CA LEU A 13 -34.03 -45.81 19.66
C LEU A 13 -33.65 -45.78 18.18
N ALA A 14 -33.17 -46.92 17.71
CA ALA A 14 -32.84 -47.26 16.34
C ALA A 14 -34.10 -47.47 15.48
N GLY A 15 -33.95 -47.30 14.17
CA GLY A 15 -34.94 -47.68 13.17
C GLY A 15 -34.37 -47.62 11.77
N ALA A 16 -33.76 -48.73 11.33
CA ALA A 16 -33.40 -48.99 9.95
C ALA A 16 -34.63 -49.39 9.12
N LEU A 17 -34.66 -48.99 7.86
CA LEU A 17 -35.38 -49.53 6.67
C LEU A 17 -35.02 -48.53 5.55
N GLY A 18 -34.30 -48.81 4.46
CA GLY A 18 -34.12 -50.04 3.70
C GLY A 18 -34.67 -49.80 2.30
N TRP A 19 -33.83 -49.44 1.32
CA TRP A 19 -33.87 -50.07 -0.01
C TRP A 19 -32.62 -49.75 -0.84
N THR A 20 -32.18 -50.82 -1.49
CA THR A 20 -31.04 -51.04 -2.39
C THR A 20 -31.17 -50.38 -3.76
N GLY A 21 -30.03 -50.01 -4.34
CA GLY A 21 -29.85 -49.80 -5.78
C GLY A 21 -28.36 -49.75 -6.14
N CYS A 22 -27.80 -50.91 -6.50
CA CYS A 22 -26.42 -51.08 -6.97
C CYS A 22 -26.27 -50.79 -8.47
N GLY A 23 -25.03 -50.45 -8.87
CA GLY A 23 -24.49 -50.51 -10.24
C GLY A 23 -24.33 -49.13 -10.88
N GLY A 24 -23.18 -48.69 -11.37
CA GLY A 24 -21.96 -49.36 -11.78
C GLY A 24 -21.51 -48.75 -13.13
N ASP A 25 -20.22 -48.42 -13.21
CA ASP A 25 -19.40 -48.17 -14.40
C ASP A 25 -19.37 -46.78 -15.08
N ASP A 26 -18.25 -46.09 -14.80
CA ASP A 26 -17.19 -45.71 -15.75
C ASP A 26 -17.45 -44.74 -16.92
N LYS A 27 -16.57 -43.71 -16.95
CA LYS A 27 -16.16 -42.81 -18.05
C LYS A 27 -17.10 -41.66 -18.39
N ASP A 28 -16.71 -40.44 -18.05
CA ASP A 28 -15.95 -39.56 -18.96
C ASP A 28 -15.83 -38.16 -18.33
N THR A 29 -14.61 -37.71 -18.17
CA THR A 29 -14.26 -36.34 -17.78
C THR A 29 -14.31 -35.48 -19.04
N THR A 30 -15.27 -34.56 -19.15
CA THR A 30 -15.12 -33.21 -19.71
C THR A 30 -16.48 -32.54 -19.91
N ARG A 31 -16.55 -31.24 -19.57
CA ARG A 31 -17.65 -30.28 -19.76
C ARG A 31 -18.73 -30.24 -18.68
N VAL A 32 -18.53 -29.32 -17.72
CA VAL A 32 -19.64 -28.62 -17.07
C VAL A 32 -19.65 -27.21 -17.64
N GLU A 33 -20.59 -26.96 -18.55
CA GLU A 33 -21.04 -25.60 -18.86
C GLU A 33 -21.76 -25.08 -17.61
N VAL A 34 -21.22 -24.05 -16.96
CA VAL A 34 -21.92 -23.33 -15.89
C VAL A 34 -22.86 -22.33 -16.57
N PRO A 35 -24.18 -22.40 -16.35
CA PRO A 35 -25.10 -21.40 -16.87
C PRO A 35 -24.93 -20.11 -16.08
N VAL A 36 -24.52 -19.04 -16.76
CA VAL A 36 -24.51 -17.68 -16.22
C VAL A 36 -25.96 -17.19 -16.18
N THR A 37 -26.58 -17.19 -15.01
CA THR A 37 -27.80 -16.41 -14.76
C THR A 37 -27.42 -14.96 -14.48
N PRO A 38 -27.93 -13.96 -15.24
CA PRO A 38 -27.72 -12.57 -14.91
C PRO A 38 -28.41 -12.23 -13.58
N VAL A 39 -27.66 -11.64 -12.65
CA VAL A 39 -28.25 -11.01 -11.47
C VAL A 39 -28.68 -9.60 -11.89
N ASP A 40 -29.97 -9.30 -11.77
CA ASP A 40 -30.51 -7.95 -11.95
C ASP A 40 -30.04 -7.07 -10.79
N GLU A 41 -29.19 -6.09 -11.08
CA GLU A 41 -28.81 -5.02 -10.14
C GLU A 41 -29.82 -3.87 -10.22
N ASP A 42 -30.24 -3.36 -9.06
CA ASP A 42 -31.16 -2.21 -8.93
C ASP A 42 -30.50 -0.92 -9.48
N PRO A 43 -31.08 -0.24 -10.48
CA PRO A 43 -30.46 0.87 -11.21
C PRO A 43 -30.49 2.23 -10.48
N ARG A 44 -30.33 2.26 -9.15
CA ARG A 44 -30.55 3.48 -8.34
C ARG A 44 -29.38 3.96 -7.49
N LEU A 45 -28.14 3.67 -7.90
CA LEU A 45 -26.96 4.32 -7.36
C LEU A 45 -26.52 5.46 -8.31
N PRO A 46 -26.49 6.73 -7.85
CA PRO A 46 -25.92 7.81 -8.64
C PRO A 46 -24.40 7.69 -8.73
N ASP A 47 -23.94 7.75 -9.96
CA ASP A 47 -22.57 7.86 -10.47
C ASP A 47 -21.66 8.82 -9.66
N ALA A 48 -20.38 8.46 -9.59
CA ALA A 48 -19.29 9.30 -9.10
C ALA A 48 -19.02 10.46 -10.09
N GLY A 49 -19.86 11.49 -10.01
CA GLY A 49 -19.48 12.87 -10.31
C GLY A 49 -19.12 13.20 -11.76
N THR A 50 -20.12 13.32 -12.64
CA THR A 50 -20.02 14.19 -13.81
C THR A 50 -20.35 15.64 -13.43
N GLY A 51 -19.34 16.42 -13.04
CA GLY A 51 -19.49 17.86 -12.79
C GLY A 51 -18.77 18.69 -13.84
N GLU A 52 -19.49 19.57 -14.53
CA GLU A 52 -18.96 20.52 -15.50
C GLU A 52 -17.86 21.42 -14.90
N VAL A 53 -16.74 21.55 -15.61
CA VAL A 53 -15.71 22.54 -15.29
C VAL A 53 -16.03 23.81 -16.07
N ASP A 54 -16.56 24.83 -15.38
CA ASP A 54 -16.74 26.16 -15.95
C ASP A 54 -15.38 26.88 -16.07
N ALA A 55 -15.15 27.43 -17.26
CA ALA A 55 -13.93 28.13 -17.66
C ALA A 55 -14.00 29.60 -17.19
N GLY A 56 -13.38 29.87 -16.04
CA GLY A 56 -13.12 31.24 -15.59
C GLY A 56 -11.98 31.89 -16.41
N THR A 57 -12.34 32.62 -17.45
CA THR A 57 -11.45 33.52 -18.21
C THR A 57 -10.88 34.64 -17.34
N GLN A 58 -9.56 34.82 -17.24
CA GLN A 58 -8.89 36.14 -17.17
C GLN A 58 -7.49 36.14 -17.82
N VAL A 59 -7.38 37.01 -18.83
CA VAL A 59 -6.26 37.66 -19.54
C VAL A 59 -4.84 37.55 -18.94
N PRO A 60 -3.82 37.15 -19.71
CA PRO A 60 -2.43 37.54 -19.49
C PRO A 60 -2.10 38.86 -20.21
N ASP A 61 -1.67 39.87 -19.46
CA ASP A 61 -1.09 41.10 -20.00
C ASP A 61 0.34 40.84 -20.50
N ALA A 62 0.71 41.59 -21.54
CA ALA A 62 1.80 41.31 -22.46
C ALA A 62 3.18 41.67 -21.91
N GLY A 63 4.16 40.82 -22.19
CA GLY A 63 5.59 41.12 -22.13
C GLY A 63 6.27 40.71 -23.42
N THR A 64 6.38 41.63 -24.38
CA THR A 64 7.08 41.47 -25.66
C THR A 64 8.59 41.52 -25.46
N GLY A 65 9.31 40.48 -25.87
CA GLY A 65 10.77 40.46 -25.95
C GLY A 65 11.22 39.65 -27.16
N THR A 66 11.85 40.32 -28.11
CA THR A 66 12.22 39.86 -29.45
C THR A 66 13.33 38.82 -29.47
N THR A 67 13.24 37.90 -30.44
CA THR A 67 14.30 37.02 -30.95
C THR A 67 15.59 37.79 -31.26
N ASP A 68 16.73 37.29 -30.76
CA ASP A 68 18.03 37.59 -31.35
C ASP A 68 18.76 36.28 -31.69
N ALA A 69 19.23 36.21 -32.93
CA ALA A 69 19.96 35.10 -33.52
C ALA A 69 21.44 35.50 -33.58
N GLY A 70 22.26 34.90 -32.73
CA GLY A 70 23.71 35.09 -32.73
C GLY A 70 24.45 33.81 -33.08
N THR A 71 24.86 33.68 -34.33
CA THR A 71 25.90 32.74 -34.79
C THR A 71 27.29 33.25 -34.39
N GLY A 72 28.15 32.41 -33.82
CA GLY A 72 29.54 32.82 -33.56
C GLY A 72 30.45 31.81 -32.86
N THR A 73 31.10 30.98 -33.69
CA THR A 73 32.48 30.46 -33.61
C THR A 73 33.03 29.73 -32.37
N VAL A 74 33.60 28.58 -32.69
CA VAL A 74 34.50 27.69 -31.95
C VAL A 74 35.77 28.40 -31.49
N ASP A 75 36.22 28.15 -30.26
CA ASP A 75 37.64 28.15 -29.92
C ASP A 75 38.00 26.92 -29.08
N ALA A 76 39.13 26.33 -29.42
CA ALA A 76 39.63 25.05 -28.97
C ALA A 76 40.58 25.24 -27.78
N GLY A 77 40.30 24.56 -26.68
CA GLY A 77 41.19 24.40 -25.54
C GLY A 77 41.31 22.94 -25.16
N THR A 78 42.39 22.31 -25.62
CA THR A 78 42.78 20.90 -25.41
C THR A 78 43.21 20.62 -23.96
N GLY A 79 42.71 19.52 -23.38
CA GLY A 79 43.19 18.98 -22.10
C GLY A 79 42.52 17.68 -21.65
N THR A 80 42.84 16.57 -22.33
CA THR A 80 42.87 15.16 -21.87
C THR A 80 41.69 14.56 -21.05
N THR A 81 40.79 13.84 -21.76
CA THR A 81 40.37 12.41 -21.65
C THR A 81 40.92 11.59 -20.45
N ASP A 82 40.26 10.62 -19.80
CA ASP A 82 38.90 10.03 -19.69
C ASP A 82 39.05 8.81 -18.74
N ALA A 83 38.02 8.46 -17.98
CA ALA A 83 37.52 7.08 -17.83
C ALA A 83 36.28 7.07 -16.91
N GLY A 84 35.09 7.04 -17.51
CA GLY A 84 33.84 6.78 -16.78
C GLY A 84 32.58 7.03 -17.60
N THR A 85 32.37 6.24 -18.64
CA THR A 85 31.30 6.32 -19.64
C THR A 85 29.88 6.34 -19.07
N GLY A 86 29.12 7.37 -19.45
CA GLY A 86 27.66 7.42 -19.32
C GLY A 86 26.92 6.97 -20.58
N THR A 87 25.63 6.69 -20.40
CA THR A 87 24.45 6.82 -21.29
C THR A 87 23.33 6.15 -20.48
N ASP A 88 22.24 6.79 -20.08
CA ASP A 88 21.31 7.62 -20.82
C ASP A 88 20.66 8.64 -19.86
N ALA A 89 20.71 9.92 -20.20
CA ALA A 89 20.12 11.01 -19.44
C ALA A 89 18.86 11.44 -20.18
N GLY A 90 17.70 10.98 -19.68
CA GLY A 90 16.43 11.61 -19.99
C GLY A 90 16.47 13.04 -19.46
N THR A 91 16.23 14.01 -20.34
CA THR A 91 16.21 15.44 -20.02
C THR A 91 15.15 15.76 -18.98
N ASP A 92 15.56 15.86 -17.73
CA ASP A 92 14.85 16.48 -16.63
C ASP A 92 15.03 18.00 -16.69
N ALA A 93 13.91 18.72 -16.62
CA ALA A 93 13.93 20.16 -16.37
C ALA A 93 14.51 20.37 -14.96
N GLY A 94 15.82 20.55 -14.91
CA GLY A 94 16.62 20.45 -13.69
C GLY A 94 16.14 21.35 -12.56
N THR A 95 15.61 20.73 -11.51
CA THR A 95 15.83 21.23 -10.17
C THR A 95 17.27 20.85 -9.81
N THR A 96 18.14 21.83 -9.58
CA THR A 96 19.49 21.55 -9.05
C THR A 96 19.36 20.70 -7.79
N ASP A 97 19.91 19.49 -7.80
CA ASP A 97 19.98 18.65 -6.60
C ASP A 97 20.61 19.48 -5.48
N PRO A 98 19.89 19.73 -4.36
CA PRO A 98 20.41 20.58 -3.30
C PRO A 98 21.60 19.95 -2.56
N GLY A 99 22.02 18.73 -2.95
CA GLY A 99 23.10 17.98 -2.34
C GLY A 99 22.62 17.22 -1.11
N GLU A 100 23.56 16.52 -0.48
CA GLU A 100 23.32 15.72 0.72
C GLU A 100 24.18 16.21 1.89
N THR A 101 23.61 16.23 3.09
CA THR A 101 24.39 16.38 4.33
C THR A 101 24.92 15.02 4.80
N THR A 102 26.02 15.01 5.53
CA THR A 102 26.51 13.82 6.23
C THR A 102 26.20 13.89 7.72
N TYR A 103 25.93 12.74 8.34
CA TYR A 103 25.86 12.60 9.79
C TYR A 103 26.33 11.21 10.18
N THR A 104 26.87 11.08 11.39
CA THR A 104 27.28 9.79 11.94
C THR A 104 26.13 9.20 12.74
N PRO A 105 25.62 8.00 12.37
CA PRO A 105 24.64 7.31 13.19
C PRO A 105 25.19 7.03 14.61
N PRO A 106 24.32 7.04 15.63
CA PRO A 106 24.74 6.77 17.00
C PRO A 106 25.17 5.30 17.16
N SER A 107 26.14 5.06 18.05
CA SER A 107 26.52 3.71 18.48
C SER A 107 25.74 3.36 19.74
N ILE A 108 24.75 2.48 19.60
CA ILE A 108 23.81 2.11 20.67
C ILE A 108 23.82 0.59 20.83
N PRO A 109 23.89 0.05 22.06
CA PRO A 109 23.77 -1.38 22.29
C PRO A 109 22.52 -1.99 21.63
N GLY A 110 22.72 -3.09 20.92
CA GLY A 110 21.65 -3.80 20.21
C GLY A 110 21.21 -3.17 18.90
N TRP A 111 21.72 -2.01 18.49
CA TRP A 111 21.39 -1.38 17.22
C TRP A 111 22.58 -1.34 16.25
N THR A 112 22.29 -1.61 14.99
CA THR A 112 23.18 -1.36 13.86
C THR A 112 22.48 -0.44 12.87
N PHE A 113 23.16 0.59 12.37
CA PHE A 113 22.62 1.51 11.37
C PHE A 113 23.39 1.40 10.07
N TYR A 114 22.66 1.45 8.96
CA TYR A 114 23.20 1.51 7.62
C TYR A 114 22.66 2.74 6.89
N GLY A 115 23.49 3.38 6.08
CA GLY A 115 23.14 4.53 5.27
C GLY A 115 24.01 4.64 4.02
N ARG A 116 24.26 5.87 3.56
CA ARG A 116 25.01 6.14 2.32
C ARG A 116 26.41 5.54 2.31
N GLU A 117 27.10 5.52 3.45
CA GLU A 117 28.45 4.96 3.58
C GLU A 117 28.52 3.45 3.26
N GLN A 118 27.40 2.73 3.43
CA GLN A 118 27.28 1.31 3.11
C GLN A 118 26.62 1.08 1.74
N GLY A 119 26.48 2.11 0.90
CA GLY A 119 25.79 2.02 -0.39
C GLY A 119 24.27 1.99 -0.30
N GLY A 120 23.69 2.32 0.87
CA GLY A 120 22.25 2.41 1.06
C GLY A 120 21.62 3.61 0.32
N PRO A 121 20.29 3.62 0.17
CA PRO A 121 19.61 4.67 -0.58
C PRO A 121 19.59 6.01 0.14
N ARG A 122 19.43 7.10 -0.62
CA ARG A 122 19.16 8.45 -0.08
C ARG A 122 17.81 8.51 0.62
N PHE A 123 16.81 7.86 0.04
CA PHE A 123 15.45 7.78 0.55
C PHE A 123 15.14 6.36 1.01
N VAL A 124 14.59 6.21 2.22
CA VAL A 124 14.19 4.91 2.77
C VAL A 124 12.68 4.97 3.01
N TYR A 125 11.90 4.30 2.17
CA TYR A 125 10.43 4.28 2.24
C TYR A 125 9.88 3.03 2.94
N GLY A 126 10.61 1.93 2.89
CA GLY A 126 10.20 0.64 3.44
C GLY A 126 11.40 -0.29 3.59
N VAL A 127 11.31 -1.24 4.51
CA VAL A 127 12.37 -2.21 4.79
C VAL A 127 11.75 -3.54 5.14
N THR A 128 12.30 -4.65 4.68
CA THR A 128 11.82 -5.99 5.01
C THR A 128 12.96 -7.00 4.98
N ALA A 129 12.75 -8.18 5.57
CA ALA A 129 13.63 -9.33 5.39
C ALA A 129 12.88 -10.45 4.68
N ASP A 130 13.59 -11.16 3.81
CA ASP A 130 13.12 -12.43 3.27
C ASP A 130 13.38 -13.58 4.25
N GLU A 131 12.84 -14.78 3.99
CA GLU A 131 13.07 -15.97 4.83
C GLU A 131 14.56 -16.37 4.94
N GLY A 132 15.40 -15.95 4.00
CA GLY A 132 16.85 -16.13 4.03
C GLY A 132 17.57 -15.20 5.03
N GLY A 133 16.90 -14.11 5.44
CA GLY A 133 17.42 -13.07 6.30
C GLY A 133 18.18 -11.97 5.57
N ASN A 134 18.04 -11.90 4.23
CA ASN A 134 18.51 -10.75 3.46
C ASN A 134 17.59 -9.57 3.74
N VAL A 135 18.15 -8.36 3.79
CA VAL A 135 17.39 -7.13 4.01
C VAL A 135 17.16 -6.43 2.68
N TRP A 136 15.90 -6.21 2.35
CA TRP A 136 15.45 -5.48 1.16
C TRP A 136 14.92 -4.11 1.56
N VAL A 137 15.21 -3.09 0.74
CA VAL A 137 14.87 -1.70 1.05
C VAL A 137 14.27 -1.00 -0.16
N ALA A 138 13.13 -0.34 0.07
CA ALA A 138 12.50 0.55 -0.89
C ALA A 138 13.24 1.89 -0.95
N GLY A 139 14.08 2.07 -1.97
CA GLY A 139 15.01 3.19 -2.13
C GLY A 139 14.43 4.40 -2.87
N GLY A 140 13.13 4.42 -3.15
CA GLY A 140 12.49 5.49 -3.92
C GLY A 140 12.91 5.47 -5.38
N GLU A 141 13.26 6.65 -5.91
CA GLU A 141 13.68 6.84 -7.31
C GLU A 141 15.05 6.22 -7.60
N GLU A 142 15.82 5.90 -6.55
CA GLU A 142 17.05 5.13 -6.71
C GLU A 142 16.77 3.63 -6.95
N GLY A 143 15.56 3.13 -6.69
CA GLY A 143 15.18 1.74 -6.97
C GLY A 143 15.20 0.83 -5.74
N LEU A 144 15.46 -0.46 -5.95
CA LEU A 144 15.44 -1.50 -4.92
C LEU A 144 16.86 -1.77 -4.40
N PHE A 145 17.02 -1.91 -3.09
CA PHE A 145 18.32 -2.19 -2.47
C PHE A 145 18.29 -3.50 -1.69
N LEU A 146 19.41 -4.22 -1.73
CA LEU A 146 19.61 -5.51 -1.07
C LEU A 146 20.88 -5.48 -0.23
N LEU A 147 20.77 -5.85 1.04
CA LEU A 147 21.89 -6.24 1.89
C LEU A 147 21.77 -7.74 2.18
N LYS A 148 22.65 -8.55 1.58
CA LYS A 148 22.60 -9.98 1.82
C LYS A 148 23.02 -10.29 3.26
N LYS A 149 22.47 -11.37 3.80
CA LYS A 149 22.82 -11.82 5.16
C LYS A 149 24.33 -12.01 5.31
N GLY A 150 24.91 -11.33 6.30
CA GLY A 150 26.35 -11.37 6.58
C GLY A 150 27.20 -10.38 5.79
N GLU A 151 26.62 -9.63 4.84
CA GLU A 151 27.31 -8.54 4.15
C GLU A 151 27.18 -7.22 4.92
N SER A 152 27.97 -6.22 4.52
CA SER A 152 27.99 -4.89 5.13
C SER A 152 27.72 -3.76 4.13
N THR A 153 27.47 -4.08 2.86
CA THR A 153 27.23 -3.11 1.79
C THR A 153 26.00 -3.50 0.99
N PHE A 154 25.19 -2.51 0.61
CA PHE A 154 24.03 -2.72 -0.23
C PHE A 154 24.39 -2.83 -1.70
N ARG A 155 23.63 -3.66 -2.41
CA ARG A 155 23.53 -3.68 -3.86
C ARG A 155 22.25 -2.96 -4.29
N LYS A 156 22.38 -2.09 -5.29
CA LYS A 156 21.28 -1.34 -5.92
C LYS A 156 20.78 -2.06 -7.17
N PHE A 157 19.46 -2.03 -7.38
CA PHE A 157 18.79 -2.52 -8.58
C PHE A 157 17.81 -1.47 -9.11
N THR A 158 17.73 -1.35 -10.43
CA THR A 158 16.95 -0.33 -11.15
C THR A 158 16.15 -0.96 -12.30
N MET A 159 15.50 -0.14 -13.14
CA MET A 159 14.88 -0.62 -14.36
C MET A 159 15.87 -1.32 -15.32
N ALA A 160 17.16 -0.95 -15.28
CA ALA A 160 18.20 -1.64 -16.06
C ALA A 160 18.42 -3.09 -15.62
N ASP A 161 18.05 -3.43 -14.38
CA ASP A 161 18.11 -4.77 -13.81
C ASP A 161 16.79 -5.55 -13.99
N GLY A 162 15.79 -4.94 -14.64
CA GLY A 162 14.50 -5.55 -14.96
C GLY A 162 13.33 -5.11 -14.09
N LEU A 163 13.52 -4.21 -13.12
CA LEU A 163 12.39 -3.64 -12.35
C LEU A 163 11.40 -2.94 -13.29
N ARG A 164 10.11 -3.09 -13.02
CA ARG A 164 9.05 -2.67 -13.94
C ARG A 164 7.97 -1.86 -13.22
N PRO A 165 8.18 -0.55 -13.04
CA PRO A 165 7.23 0.34 -12.35
C PRO A 165 6.08 0.78 -13.28
N TYR A 166 5.58 -0.13 -14.12
CA TYR A 166 4.50 0.13 -15.06
C TYR A 166 3.87 -1.14 -15.64
N GLY A 167 2.57 -1.09 -15.91
CA GLY A 167 1.78 -2.15 -16.53
C GLY A 167 2.10 -2.41 -18.01
N TYR A 168 1.34 -3.30 -18.65
CA TYR A 168 1.47 -3.65 -20.05
C TYR A 168 0.42 -2.95 -20.92
N MET A 169 0.81 -2.60 -22.14
CA MET A 169 -0.15 -2.28 -23.20
C MET A 169 -0.87 -3.56 -23.67
N PRO A 170 -2.02 -3.48 -24.36
CA PRO A 170 -2.77 -4.66 -24.78
C PRO A 170 -2.00 -5.69 -25.62
N ASP A 171 -0.95 -5.26 -26.33
CA ASP A 171 -0.06 -6.12 -27.12
C ASP A 171 1.13 -6.69 -26.32
N GLY A 172 1.20 -6.39 -25.01
CA GLY A 172 2.29 -6.75 -24.12
C GLY A 172 3.49 -5.82 -24.18
N SER A 173 3.44 -4.70 -24.91
CA SER A 173 4.52 -3.72 -24.92
C SER A 173 4.59 -2.90 -23.62
N ALA A 174 5.71 -2.21 -23.42
CA ALA A 174 5.77 -1.11 -22.46
C ALA A 174 4.87 0.05 -22.93
N PRO A 175 4.30 0.84 -22.00
CA PRO A 175 3.56 2.05 -22.35
C PRO A 175 4.50 3.07 -23.01
N PRO A 176 4.02 3.81 -24.03
CA PRO A 176 4.79 4.90 -24.61
C PRO A 176 5.03 6.02 -23.58
N GLY A 177 6.13 6.76 -23.76
CA GLY A 177 6.56 7.84 -22.86
C GLY A 177 7.65 7.39 -21.88
N THR A 178 8.07 8.31 -21.01
CA THR A 178 9.16 8.05 -20.05
C THR A 178 8.62 7.33 -18.81
N PRO A 179 9.09 6.11 -18.51
CA PRO A 179 8.75 5.40 -17.27
C PRO A 179 9.18 6.18 -16.02
N TYR A 180 8.50 5.92 -14.91
CA TYR A 180 8.81 6.53 -13.62
C TYR A 180 9.15 5.44 -12.60
N LEU A 181 10.43 5.35 -12.23
CA LEU A 181 10.85 4.45 -11.16
C LEU A 181 10.71 5.15 -9.82
N LYS A 182 9.90 4.58 -8.92
CA LYS A 182 9.91 4.95 -7.50
C LYS A 182 9.43 3.79 -6.63
N VAL A 183 10.37 3.06 -6.03
CA VAL A 183 10.06 1.95 -5.12
C VAL A 183 9.68 2.50 -3.75
N ILE A 184 8.47 2.23 -3.28
CA ILE A 184 7.94 2.81 -2.03
C ILE A 184 7.55 1.78 -0.97
N SER A 185 7.33 0.53 -1.35
CA SER A 185 6.97 -0.53 -0.41
C SER A 185 7.65 -1.84 -0.78
N VAL A 186 7.93 -2.65 0.25
CA VAL A 186 8.55 -3.98 0.10
C VAL A 186 7.95 -4.96 1.11
N ALA A 187 7.78 -6.21 0.71
CA ALA A 187 7.41 -7.31 1.58
C ALA A 187 8.26 -8.55 1.26
N GLY A 188 9.06 -9.00 2.22
CA GLY A 188 9.87 -10.19 2.07
C GLY A 188 9.00 -11.43 1.91
N ALA A 189 9.48 -12.36 1.09
CA ALA A 189 8.82 -13.63 0.83
C ALA A 189 9.80 -14.76 1.21
N TRP A 190 9.86 -15.81 0.40
CA TRP A 190 10.83 -16.90 0.58
C TRP A 190 12.28 -16.46 0.35
N ASP A 191 13.23 -17.34 0.64
CA ASP A 191 14.67 -17.06 0.51
C ASP A 191 15.03 -16.46 -0.86
N GLY A 192 15.59 -15.24 -0.82
CA GLY A 192 15.99 -14.48 -1.99
C GLY A 192 14.85 -13.80 -2.74
N ALA A 193 13.62 -13.76 -2.21
CA ALA A 193 12.46 -13.16 -2.87
C ALA A 193 11.83 -12.01 -2.06
N VAL A 194 11.34 -11.02 -2.80
CA VAL A 194 10.67 -9.84 -2.27
C VAL A 194 9.57 -9.37 -3.23
N PHE A 195 8.44 -8.94 -2.69
CA PHE A 195 7.44 -8.18 -3.42
C PHE A 195 7.74 -6.69 -3.29
N VAL A 196 7.61 -5.95 -4.39
CA VAL A 196 8.04 -4.56 -4.53
C VAL A 196 6.86 -3.75 -5.05
N GLY A 197 6.50 -2.67 -4.35
CA GLY A 197 5.43 -1.78 -4.77
C GLY A 197 5.97 -0.41 -5.18
N TYR A 198 5.38 0.14 -6.23
CA TYR A 198 5.83 1.39 -6.84
C TYR A 198 4.84 2.53 -6.62
N ALA A 199 5.34 3.76 -6.71
CA ALA A 199 4.50 4.94 -6.80
C ALA A 199 4.10 5.22 -8.25
N GLY A 200 2.85 5.64 -8.44
CA GLY A 200 2.40 6.21 -9.70
C GLY A 200 3.18 7.48 -10.04
N LYS A 201 3.33 7.73 -11.33
CA LYS A 201 4.01 8.90 -11.90
C LYS A 201 3.24 10.17 -11.52
N PRO A 202 3.89 11.15 -10.87
CA PRO A 202 3.29 12.46 -10.65
C PRO A 202 2.88 13.07 -12.00
N PRO A 203 1.60 13.44 -12.17
CA PRO A 203 1.16 14.00 -13.43
C PRO A 203 1.70 15.43 -13.62
N PRO A 204 1.92 15.86 -14.87
CA PRO A 204 2.17 17.26 -15.17
C PRO A 204 1.01 18.16 -14.69
N PRO A 205 1.25 19.46 -14.43
CA PRO A 205 0.18 20.39 -14.09
C PRO A 205 -0.98 20.37 -15.11
N GLY A 206 -2.21 20.20 -14.62
CA GLY A 206 -3.41 20.12 -15.47
C GLY A 206 -3.72 18.74 -16.07
N ILE A 207 -2.88 17.74 -15.78
CA ILE A 207 -3.13 16.33 -16.08
C ILE A 207 -3.59 15.65 -14.78
N ALA A 208 -4.51 14.70 -14.90
CA ALA A 208 -5.00 13.98 -13.73
C ALA A 208 -3.98 12.91 -13.29
N ASP A 209 -4.12 12.41 -12.07
CA ASP A 209 -3.26 11.33 -11.58
C ASP A 209 -3.48 10.02 -12.35
N CYS A 210 -2.64 9.02 -12.06
CA CYS A 210 -2.66 7.72 -12.73
C CYS A 210 -4.03 7.03 -12.70
N GLU A 211 -4.79 7.18 -11.61
CA GLU A 211 -6.13 6.62 -11.45
C GLU A 211 -7.16 7.32 -12.36
N SER A 212 -7.07 8.65 -12.47
CA SER A 212 -8.09 9.48 -13.12
C SER A 212 -7.74 9.90 -14.55
N GLU A 213 -6.49 9.70 -14.97
CA GLU A 213 -5.96 10.20 -16.24
C GLU A 213 -6.71 9.63 -17.44
N TRP A 214 -7.02 8.34 -17.41
CA TRP A 214 -7.75 7.68 -18.47
C TRP A 214 -9.12 8.32 -18.72
N ASP A 215 -9.90 8.50 -17.65
CA ASP A 215 -11.26 9.04 -17.71
C ASP A 215 -11.26 10.54 -18.02
N THR A 216 -10.35 11.29 -17.40
CA THR A 216 -10.22 12.74 -17.60
C THR A 216 -9.79 13.06 -19.03
N ALA A 217 -8.85 12.30 -19.59
CA ALA A 217 -8.43 12.45 -20.98
C ALA A 217 -9.59 12.23 -21.95
N ARG A 218 -10.38 11.19 -21.71
CA ARG A 218 -11.58 10.87 -22.51
C ARG A 218 -12.60 12.00 -22.46
N HIS A 219 -12.92 12.52 -21.28
CA HIS A 219 -13.85 13.65 -21.12
C HIS A 219 -13.34 14.93 -21.77
N ALA A 220 -12.03 15.17 -21.74
CA ALA A 220 -11.38 16.29 -22.40
C ALA A 220 -11.18 16.09 -23.92
N GLY A 221 -11.54 14.92 -24.48
CA GLY A 221 -11.37 14.62 -25.90
C GLY A 221 -9.90 14.53 -26.35
N ARG A 222 -8.99 14.18 -25.44
CA ARG A 222 -7.55 14.02 -25.70
C ARG A 222 -7.11 12.56 -25.51
N PRO A 223 -5.98 12.14 -26.13
CA PRO A 223 -5.34 10.89 -25.77
C PRO A 223 -4.93 10.86 -24.29
N ALA A 224 -5.11 9.72 -23.63
CA ALA A 224 -4.61 9.49 -22.28
C ALA A 224 -3.09 9.25 -22.31
N ASP A 225 -2.36 9.79 -21.33
CA ASP A 225 -0.93 9.55 -21.20
C ASP A 225 -0.65 8.18 -20.56
N ALA A 226 -0.27 7.21 -21.37
CA ALA A 226 0.05 5.86 -20.93
C ALA A 226 1.21 5.80 -19.94
N SER A 227 2.15 6.73 -19.99
CA SER A 227 3.21 6.79 -19.00
C SER A 227 2.72 7.23 -17.60
N VAL A 228 1.51 7.79 -17.51
CA VAL A 228 0.85 8.17 -16.26
C VAL A 228 -0.15 7.09 -15.84
N TYR A 229 -1.15 6.74 -16.65
CA TYR A 229 -2.17 5.80 -16.17
C TYR A 229 -1.62 4.38 -15.92
N LYS A 230 -0.67 3.89 -16.74
CA LYS A 230 0.00 2.59 -16.50
C LYS A 230 1.14 2.64 -15.50
N SER A 231 1.38 3.74 -14.80
CA SER A 231 2.55 3.84 -13.91
C SER A 231 2.29 3.25 -12.52
N GLY A 232 3.35 2.77 -11.88
CA GLY A 232 3.30 2.24 -10.53
C GLY A 232 3.25 0.71 -10.52
N ASP A 233 2.18 0.12 -9.99
CA ASP A 233 1.97 -1.34 -9.88
C ASP A 233 2.93 -2.03 -8.88
N ALA A 234 3.12 -3.35 -9.03
CA ALA A 234 3.99 -4.14 -8.19
C ALA A 234 4.78 -5.23 -8.96
N ASP A 235 5.93 -5.61 -8.42
CA ASP A 235 6.76 -6.71 -8.91
C ASP A 235 6.94 -7.78 -7.84
N ARG A 236 7.05 -9.05 -8.24
CA ARG A 236 7.78 -10.08 -7.50
C ARG A 236 9.20 -10.14 -8.05
N VAL A 237 10.17 -9.99 -7.17
CA VAL A 237 11.60 -10.04 -7.49
C VAL A 237 12.23 -11.23 -6.78
N GLU A 238 12.94 -12.06 -7.54
CA GLU A 238 13.73 -13.18 -7.02
C GLU A 238 15.21 -12.98 -7.40
N LEU A 239 16.10 -13.09 -6.42
CA LEU A 239 17.54 -13.02 -6.60
C LEU A 239 18.05 -14.35 -7.17
N ARG A 240 18.70 -14.31 -8.33
CA ARG A 240 19.38 -15.47 -8.91
C ARG A 240 20.74 -15.69 -8.26
N ALA A 241 21.27 -16.91 -8.42
CA ALA A 241 22.58 -17.29 -7.89
C ALA A 241 23.75 -16.43 -8.46
N ASP A 242 23.61 -15.92 -9.69
CA ASP A 242 24.57 -14.99 -10.32
C ASP A 242 24.41 -13.54 -9.85
N GLY A 243 23.45 -13.28 -8.95
CA GLY A 243 23.13 -11.96 -8.41
C GLY A 243 22.24 -11.10 -9.31
N THR A 244 21.77 -11.60 -10.46
CA THR A 244 20.76 -10.91 -11.28
C THR A 244 19.34 -11.09 -10.72
N LEU A 245 18.40 -10.28 -11.19
CA LEU A 245 17.00 -10.36 -10.77
C LEU A 245 16.16 -11.16 -11.78
N LYS A 246 15.31 -12.05 -11.28
CA LYS A 246 14.12 -12.52 -11.99
C LYS A 246 12.95 -11.67 -11.51
N VAL A 247 12.29 -11.00 -12.45
CA VAL A 247 11.17 -10.10 -12.15
C VAL A 247 9.91 -10.63 -12.79
N VAL A 248 8.82 -10.69 -12.02
CA VAL A 248 7.46 -10.94 -12.49
C VAL A 248 6.61 -9.76 -12.10
N HIS A 249 5.96 -9.15 -13.08
CA HIS A 249 5.17 -7.95 -12.87
C HIS A 249 3.68 -8.26 -12.66
N TYR A 250 3.06 -7.61 -11.68
CA TYR A 250 1.61 -7.58 -11.47
C TYR A 250 1.07 -6.28 -12.04
N ASP A 251 0.42 -6.36 -13.21
CA ASP A 251 -0.30 -5.24 -13.80
C ASP A 251 -1.65 -5.12 -13.07
N ILE A 252 -1.80 -4.15 -12.16
CA ILE A 252 -2.95 -4.02 -11.26
C ILE A 252 -4.07 -3.22 -11.95
N SER A 253 -4.48 -3.74 -13.10
CA SER A 253 -5.49 -3.14 -13.96
C SER A 253 -6.69 -4.05 -14.16
N SER A 254 -7.83 -3.42 -14.46
CA SER A 254 -9.01 -4.12 -14.96
C SER A 254 -9.06 -3.99 -16.48
N GLY A 255 -9.00 -5.13 -17.14
CA GLY A 255 -9.11 -5.20 -18.59
C GLY A 255 -10.49 -4.78 -19.11
N PRO A 256 -10.64 -4.60 -20.44
CA PRO A 256 -11.92 -4.32 -21.05
C PRO A 256 -13.00 -5.33 -20.65
N LYS A 257 -14.19 -4.82 -20.28
CA LYS A 257 -15.38 -5.59 -19.89
C LYS A 257 -15.23 -6.49 -18.66
N VAL A 258 -14.14 -6.37 -17.89
CA VAL A 258 -14.02 -7.04 -16.58
C VAL A 258 -15.01 -6.42 -15.60
N VAL A 259 -15.09 -5.10 -15.58
CA VAL A 259 -16.07 -4.34 -14.81
C VAL A 259 -17.16 -3.85 -15.78
N LYS A 260 -18.42 -4.18 -15.47
CA LYS A 260 -19.59 -3.92 -16.33
C LYS A 260 -19.76 -2.44 -16.66
N ASP A 261 -19.58 -1.59 -15.65
CA ASP A 261 -19.73 -0.14 -15.78
C ASP A 261 -18.51 0.54 -16.39
N GLU A 262 -17.46 -0.23 -16.70
CA GLU A 262 -16.20 0.24 -17.27
C GLU A 262 -15.82 -0.57 -18.52
N PRO A 263 -16.65 -0.57 -19.58
CA PRO A 263 -16.42 -1.39 -20.76
C PRO A 263 -15.01 -1.26 -21.38
N PRO A 264 -14.34 -0.09 -21.39
CA PRO A 264 -12.99 0.05 -21.91
C PRO A 264 -11.87 -0.57 -21.05
N GLY A 265 -12.14 -0.91 -19.78
CA GLY A 265 -11.10 -1.18 -18.79
C GLY A 265 -10.56 0.09 -18.15
N ARG A 266 -9.77 -0.07 -17.07
CA ARG A 266 -9.28 1.03 -16.23
C ARG A 266 -8.08 0.63 -15.38
N GLU A 267 -7.30 1.64 -15.02
CA GLU A 267 -6.28 1.60 -13.97
C GLU A 267 -6.88 2.24 -12.72
N LYS A 268 -6.92 1.53 -11.59
CA LYS A 268 -7.44 2.11 -10.33
C LYS A 268 -6.40 2.13 -9.23
N LEU A 269 -5.55 1.10 -9.15
CA LEU A 269 -4.49 1.03 -8.15
C LEU A 269 -3.15 1.22 -8.83
N CYS A 270 -2.59 2.42 -8.75
CA CYS A 270 -1.28 2.71 -9.34
C CYS A 270 -0.20 2.89 -8.27
N THR A 271 -0.50 3.54 -7.14
CA THR A 271 0.48 3.74 -6.07
C THR A 271 0.30 2.69 -4.98
N VAL A 272 1.24 1.75 -4.85
CA VAL A 272 1.19 0.63 -3.89
C VAL A 272 1.90 1.02 -2.59
N TRP A 273 1.13 1.56 -1.64
CA TRP A 273 1.61 2.04 -0.34
C TRP A 273 2.07 0.94 0.60
N ARG A 274 1.42 -0.23 0.55
CA ARG A 274 1.73 -1.37 1.43
C ARG A 274 1.60 -2.68 0.66
N ILE A 275 2.49 -3.62 0.96
CA ILE A 275 2.37 -5.00 0.51
C ILE A 275 2.42 -5.92 1.73
N ALA A 276 1.62 -6.98 1.73
CA ALA A 276 1.72 -8.08 2.66
C ALA A 276 1.72 -9.41 1.90
N TYR A 277 2.67 -10.29 2.21
CA TYR A 277 2.68 -11.66 1.72
C TYR A 277 1.98 -12.56 2.73
N ASP A 278 1.03 -13.36 2.24
CA ASP A 278 0.23 -14.33 3.01
C ASP A 278 0.51 -15.73 2.45
N PRO A 279 1.48 -16.46 3.02
CA PRO A 279 1.92 -17.74 2.49
C PRO A 279 0.86 -18.83 2.67
N GLN A 280 0.63 -19.61 1.62
CA GLN A 280 -0.22 -20.80 1.64
C GLN A 280 0.48 -21.95 0.90
N PRO A 281 1.64 -22.42 1.42
CA PRO A 281 2.44 -23.42 0.74
C PRO A 281 1.66 -24.71 0.54
N THR A 282 1.78 -25.29 -0.65
CA THR A 282 1.24 -26.61 -0.98
C THR A 282 2.38 -27.61 -1.10
N ARG A 283 2.05 -28.89 -1.27
CA ARG A 283 3.07 -29.91 -1.54
C ARG A 283 3.72 -29.69 -2.91
N GLU A 284 2.95 -29.18 -3.87
CA GLU A 284 3.33 -28.98 -5.26
C GLU A 284 4.09 -27.67 -5.46
N ASP A 285 3.70 -26.62 -4.73
CA ASP A 285 4.30 -25.29 -4.79
C ASP A 285 4.52 -24.73 -3.36
N PRO A 286 5.78 -24.72 -2.87
CA PRO A 286 6.10 -24.17 -1.56
C PRO A 286 6.02 -22.63 -1.50
N HIS A 287 5.91 -21.96 -2.65
CA HIS A 287 5.81 -20.50 -2.76
C HIS A 287 4.37 -20.04 -3.05
N ASN A 288 3.41 -20.96 -2.99
CA ASN A 288 2.01 -20.65 -3.17
C ASN A 288 1.49 -19.74 -2.03
N GLY A 289 0.50 -18.90 -2.34
CA GLY A 289 -0.07 -17.96 -1.39
C GLY A 289 -0.76 -16.78 -2.05
N HIS A 290 -1.05 -15.79 -1.23
CA HIS A 290 -1.67 -14.53 -1.63
C HIS A 290 -0.69 -13.38 -1.38
N VAL A 291 -0.72 -12.38 -2.24
CA VAL A 291 -0.08 -11.10 -2.00
C VAL A 291 -1.15 -10.02 -1.97
N TRP A 292 -1.14 -9.19 -0.94
CA TRP A 292 -2.12 -8.12 -0.76
C TRP A 292 -1.46 -6.77 -1.02
N PHE A 293 -2.13 -5.93 -1.82
CA PHE A 293 -1.66 -4.61 -2.21
C PHE A 293 -2.60 -3.56 -1.63
N GLY A 294 -2.11 -2.73 -0.71
CA GLY A 294 -2.82 -1.54 -0.24
C GLY A 294 -2.33 -0.35 -1.07
N ALA A 295 -3.25 0.37 -1.71
CA ALA A 295 -2.93 1.36 -2.74
C ALA A 295 -3.69 2.68 -2.57
N ASN A 296 -3.56 3.61 -3.52
CA ASN A 296 -4.11 4.97 -3.46
C ASN A 296 -5.64 5.08 -3.39
N HIS A 297 -6.37 4.08 -3.89
CA HIS A 297 -7.83 4.13 -4.01
C HIS A 297 -8.54 3.00 -3.26
N GLY A 298 -7.84 1.89 -3.09
CA GLY A 298 -8.38 0.62 -2.65
C GLY A 298 -7.26 -0.36 -2.33
N PHE A 299 -7.62 -1.62 -2.21
CA PHE A 299 -6.68 -2.71 -2.08
C PHE A 299 -7.01 -3.82 -3.07
N ALA A 300 -6.00 -4.57 -3.49
CA ALA A 300 -6.17 -5.71 -4.39
C ALA A 300 -5.40 -6.92 -3.87
N ARG A 301 -5.63 -8.07 -4.53
CA ARG A 301 -4.99 -9.34 -4.21
C ARG A 301 -4.34 -9.94 -5.46
N GLY A 302 -3.13 -10.45 -5.32
CA GLY A 302 -2.42 -11.22 -6.34
C GLY A 302 -2.12 -12.66 -5.91
N ASP A 303 -1.86 -13.52 -6.89
CA ASP A 303 -1.33 -14.87 -6.71
C ASP A 303 0.19 -14.81 -6.50
N ALA A 304 0.69 -15.23 -5.34
CA ALA A 304 2.13 -15.17 -5.04
C ALA A 304 2.99 -15.98 -6.02
N SER A 305 2.42 -17.05 -6.58
CA SER A 305 3.04 -17.95 -7.56
C SER A 305 2.80 -17.55 -9.01
N PHE A 306 2.22 -16.38 -9.28
CA PHE A 306 2.02 -15.87 -10.64
C PHE A 306 3.34 -15.87 -11.44
N GLN A 307 3.27 -16.23 -12.72
CA GLN A 307 4.46 -16.33 -13.58
C GLN A 307 4.59 -15.18 -14.59
N GLY A 308 3.65 -14.21 -14.56
CA GLY A 308 3.63 -13.10 -15.51
C GLY A 308 2.88 -13.46 -16.79
N ASN A 309 2.06 -12.53 -17.28
CA ASN A 309 1.45 -12.61 -18.61
C ASN A 309 1.30 -11.20 -19.20
N PRO A 310 2.32 -10.72 -19.94
CA PRO A 310 2.31 -9.40 -20.57
C PRO A 310 1.09 -9.09 -21.42
N THR A 311 0.56 -10.11 -22.11
CA THR A 311 -0.56 -9.95 -23.05
C THR A 311 -1.93 -10.16 -22.41
N CYS A 312 -1.99 -10.32 -21.08
CA CYS A 312 -3.24 -10.60 -20.40
C CYS A 312 -4.20 -9.40 -20.40
N ASN A 313 -3.68 -8.18 -20.51
CA ASN A 313 -4.47 -6.95 -20.60
C ASN A 313 -5.55 -6.86 -19.51
N GLY A 314 -5.15 -7.07 -18.25
CA GLY A 314 -6.00 -6.96 -17.07
C GLY A 314 -7.14 -7.99 -16.96
N GLN A 315 -7.11 -9.09 -17.71
CA GLN A 315 -8.15 -10.11 -17.65
C GLN A 315 -7.94 -11.06 -16.44
N LEU A 316 -8.97 -11.24 -15.62
CA LEU A 316 -8.92 -12.03 -14.38
C LEU A 316 -8.41 -13.46 -14.58
N ALA A 317 -8.68 -14.07 -15.74
CA ALA A 317 -8.29 -15.45 -16.03
C ALA A 317 -6.78 -15.65 -16.19
N CYS A 318 -5.98 -14.58 -16.34
CA CYS A 318 -4.56 -14.68 -16.61
C CYS A 318 -3.68 -13.62 -15.95
N SER A 319 -4.24 -12.62 -15.27
CA SER A 319 -3.49 -11.46 -14.78
C SER A 319 -2.71 -11.76 -13.50
N GLY A 320 -3.08 -12.84 -12.80
CA GLY A 320 -2.55 -13.15 -11.48
C GLY A 320 -2.98 -12.14 -10.41
N VAL A 321 -3.92 -11.24 -10.73
CA VAL A 321 -4.51 -10.26 -9.82
C VAL A 321 -6.03 -10.34 -9.89
N GLN A 322 -6.67 -10.17 -8.75
CA GLN A 322 -8.10 -9.90 -8.68
C GLN A 322 -8.36 -8.41 -8.84
N GLU A 323 -9.63 -8.04 -8.96
CA GLU A 323 -10.05 -6.64 -8.94
C GLU A 323 -9.72 -6.00 -7.58
N HIS A 324 -10.05 -4.72 -7.42
CA HIS A 324 -9.77 -4.02 -6.17
C HIS A 324 -11.04 -3.90 -5.33
N SER A 325 -10.87 -3.69 -4.03
CA SER A 325 -11.99 -3.41 -3.15
C SER A 325 -11.67 -2.26 -2.20
N HIS A 326 -12.71 -1.66 -1.64
CA HIS A 326 -12.60 -0.60 -0.64
C HIS A 326 -13.88 -0.51 0.21
N PRO A 327 -13.78 -0.36 1.55
CA PRO A 327 -14.92 -0.04 2.42
C PRO A 327 -15.38 1.43 2.24
N ALA A 328 -15.69 1.82 1.01
CA ALA A 328 -16.13 3.16 0.69
C ALA A 328 -17.51 3.44 1.32
N PHE A 329 -17.74 4.68 1.73
CA PHE A 329 -19.00 5.08 2.36
C PHE A 329 -19.46 6.46 1.90
N ASN A 330 -20.76 6.71 1.98
CA ASN A 330 -21.33 7.99 1.57
C ASN A 330 -21.13 9.05 2.66
N ALA A 331 -20.53 10.17 2.30
CA ALA A 331 -20.29 11.30 3.18
C ALA A 331 -20.46 12.65 2.46
N SER A 332 -20.50 13.74 3.20
CA SER A 332 -20.43 15.09 2.65
C SER A 332 -18.98 15.56 2.55
N ILE A 333 -18.62 16.25 1.46
CA ILE A 333 -17.36 17.00 1.31
C ILE A 333 -17.62 18.48 1.07
N TYR A 334 -16.70 19.33 1.49
CA TYR A 334 -16.77 20.76 1.21
C TYR A 334 -16.57 21.04 -0.29
N VAL A 335 -17.42 21.89 -0.86
CA VAL A 335 -17.34 22.25 -2.29
C VAL A 335 -16.23 23.27 -2.55
N ASN A 336 -16.17 24.35 -1.75
CA ASN A 336 -15.14 25.38 -1.88
C ASN A 336 -14.68 25.87 -0.50
N PRO A 337 -13.88 25.06 0.21
CA PRO A 337 -13.47 25.38 1.59
C PRO A 337 -12.65 26.67 1.67
N THR A 338 -11.93 27.05 0.61
CA THR A 338 -11.14 28.29 0.59
C THR A 338 -12.04 29.52 0.55
N ARG A 339 -13.04 29.55 -0.34
CA ARG A 339 -14.04 30.62 -0.43
C ARG A 339 -14.85 30.71 0.87
N ASP A 340 -15.36 29.59 1.34
CA ASP A 340 -16.23 29.55 2.51
C ASP A 340 -15.48 29.93 3.79
N ARG A 341 -14.19 29.59 3.90
CA ARG A 341 -13.33 30.09 4.97
C ARG A 341 -13.15 31.60 4.95
N ALA A 342 -12.98 32.19 3.75
CA ALA A 342 -12.88 33.63 3.62
C ALA A 342 -14.18 34.35 4.02
N GLN A 343 -15.33 33.74 3.79
CA GLN A 343 -16.65 34.33 4.05
C GLN A 343 -17.15 34.08 5.48
N TYR A 344 -16.98 32.87 6.01
CA TYR A 344 -17.61 32.41 7.25
C TYR A 344 -16.59 32.08 8.36
N GLY A 345 -15.29 32.21 8.10
CA GLY A 345 -14.25 31.90 9.08
C GLY A 345 -14.25 30.41 9.45
N THR A 346 -14.22 30.10 10.75
CA THR A 346 -14.21 28.72 11.28
C THR A 346 -15.61 28.14 11.54
N ASP A 347 -16.66 28.81 11.07
CA ASP A 347 -18.04 28.32 11.19
C ASP A 347 -18.37 27.34 10.05
N TYR A 348 -17.88 26.11 10.19
CA TYR A 348 -18.01 25.03 9.20
C TYR A 348 -19.47 24.64 8.87
N SER A 349 -20.41 24.96 9.76
CA SER A 349 -21.84 24.71 9.55
C SER A 349 -22.41 25.48 8.36
N LYS A 350 -21.76 26.59 7.96
CA LYS A 350 -22.15 27.43 6.82
C LYS A 350 -21.44 27.07 5.52
N TYR A 351 -20.48 26.15 5.56
CA TYR A 351 -19.74 25.75 4.37
C TYR A 351 -20.66 24.94 3.46
N GLU A 352 -20.54 25.19 2.16
CA GLU A 352 -21.25 24.45 1.13
C GLU A 352 -20.70 23.03 1.05
N VAL A 353 -21.59 22.05 1.01
CA VAL A 353 -21.23 20.63 0.92
C VAL A 353 -21.94 19.95 -0.24
N ARG A 354 -21.33 18.90 -0.76
CA ARG A 354 -21.93 17.95 -1.71
C ARG A 354 -21.70 16.52 -1.23
N GLY A 355 -22.59 15.61 -1.64
CA GLY A 355 -22.38 14.17 -1.40
C GLY A 355 -21.18 13.64 -2.20
N ALA A 356 -20.47 12.71 -1.60
CA ALA A 356 -19.37 11.97 -2.21
C ALA A 356 -19.31 10.55 -1.64
N LEU A 357 -18.89 9.60 -2.47
CA LEU A 357 -18.44 8.30 -2.02
C LEU A 357 -16.98 8.45 -1.60
N LEU A 358 -16.69 8.28 -0.32
CA LEU A 358 -15.35 8.45 0.22
C LEU A 358 -14.61 7.13 0.23
N THR A 359 -13.49 7.13 -0.48
CA THR A 359 -12.39 6.18 -0.41
C THR A 359 -11.09 6.97 -0.58
N ASP A 360 -9.95 6.36 -0.27
CA ASP A 360 -8.63 6.99 -0.33
C ASP A 360 -7.54 5.89 -0.21
N ALA A 361 -6.37 6.23 0.30
CA ALA A 361 -5.21 5.37 0.43
C ALA A 361 -5.35 4.29 1.52
N TYR A 362 -4.83 3.10 1.24
CA TYR A 362 -4.79 1.95 2.14
C TYR A 362 -3.35 1.57 2.52
N TRP A 363 -3.01 1.78 3.80
CA TRP A 363 -1.66 1.56 4.35
C TRP A 363 -1.59 0.37 5.30
N GLY A 364 -2.70 0.01 5.93
CA GLY A 364 -2.77 -1.09 6.88
C GLY A 364 -3.09 -2.40 6.18
N LEU A 365 -2.20 -3.40 6.29
CA LEU A 365 -2.45 -4.77 5.87
C LEU A 365 -1.96 -5.71 6.97
N ALA A 366 -2.85 -6.55 7.50
CA ALA A 366 -2.51 -7.62 8.43
C ALA A 366 -3.30 -8.90 8.08
N PRO A 367 -2.72 -9.78 7.24
CA PRO A 367 -3.27 -11.10 7.00
C PRO A 367 -3.37 -11.92 8.29
N LEU A 368 -4.47 -12.65 8.43
CA LEU A 368 -4.73 -13.57 9.53
C LEU A 368 -4.37 -15.00 9.13
N PRO A 369 -4.15 -15.92 10.09
CA PRO A 369 -3.81 -17.31 9.78
C PRO A 369 -4.85 -18.07 8.94
N ASN A 370 -6.09 -17.59 8.90
CA ASN A 370 -7.15 -18.15 8.07
C ASN A 370 -7.25 -17.49 6.68
N HIS A 371 -6.35 -16.57 6.32
CA HIS A 371 -6.34 -15.76 5.09
C HIS A 371 -7.41 -14.65 4.99
N ASP A 372 -8.18 -14.39 6.06
CA ASP A 372 -8.85 -13.09 6.19
C ASP A 372 -7.79 -12.00 6.36
N VAL A 373 -8.11 -10.76 6.01
CA VAL A 373 -7.15 -9.66 6.14
C VAL A 373 -7.80 -8.47 6.82
N TRP A 374 -7.15 -7.93 7.84
CA TRP A 374 -7.44 -6.57 8.28
C TRP A 374 -6.82 -5.59 7.31
N VAL A 375 -7.66 -4.71 6.76
CA VAL A 375 -7.27 -3.68 5.81
C VAL A 375 -7.62 -2.31 6.38
N GLY A 376 -6.64 -1.43 6.47
CA GLY A 376 -6.76 -0.10 7.06
C GLY A 376 -6.61 1.01 6.04
N GLY A 377 -7.66 1.80 5.87
CA GLY A 377 -7.71 2.92 4.94
C GLY A 377 -7.57 4.28 5.60
N ALA A 378 -7.51 5.33 4.77
CA ALA A 378 -7.50 6.70 5.26
C ALA A 378 -8.85 7.08 5.88
N ASN A 379 -9.98 6.73 5.24
CA ASN A 379 -11.29 7.03 5.81
C ASN A 379 -11.82 5.90 6.71
N ARG A 380 -11.92 4.68 6.17
CA ARG A 380 -12.47 3.51 6.86
C ARG A 380 -11.59 2.29 6.72
N SER A 381 -11.71 1.40 7.69
CA SER A 381 -11.03 0.11 7.73
C SER A 381 -12.03 -1.02 7.53
N THR A 382 -11.54 -2.24 7.27
CA THR A 382 -12.41 -3.41 7.14
C THR A 382 -11.68 -4.68 7.53
N LYS A 383 -12.44 -5.71 7.90
CA LYS A 383 -11.95 -7.09 7.84
C LYS A 383 -12.43 -7.67 6.52
N TYR A 384 -11.51 -7.93 5.62
CA TYR A 384 -11.79 -8.57 4.35
C TYR A 384 -11.91 -10.07 4.58
N TYR A 385 -13.13 -10.60 4.51
CA TYR A 385 -13.48 -11.99 4.86
C TYR A 385 -13.13 -12.98 3.74
N TYR A 386 -11.92 -12.90 3.20
CA TYR A 386 -11.48 -13.74 2.09
C TYR A 386 -11.40 -15.22 2.48
N GLY A 387 -10.63 -15.52 3.51
CA GLY A 387 -10.43 -16.87 4.02
C GLY A 387 -11.71 -17.51 4.57
N SER A 388 -12.50 -16.73 5.31
CA SER A 388 -13.79 -17.15 5.86
C SER A 388 -14.80 -17.52 4.78
N ASN A 389 -14.68 -16.98 3.57
CA ASN A 389 -15.50 -17.32 2.41
C ASN A 389 -14.83 -18.35 1.49
N GLY A 390 -13.90 -19.16 2.01
CA GLY A 390 -13.26 -20.23 1.24
C GLY A 390 -12.34 -19.70 0.14
N ASN A 391 -11.64 -18.59 0.41
CA ASN A 391 -10.75 -17.91 -0.51
C ASN A 391 -11.47 -17.33 -1.76
N ASP A 392 -12.73 -16.93 -1.59
CA ASP A 392 -13.53 -16.24 -2.61
C ASP A 392 -13.41 -14.72 -2.46
N PHE A 393 -12.74 -14.09 -3.43
CA PHE A 393 -12.55 -12.64 -3.48
C PHE A 393 -13.88 -11.90 -3.67
N TRP A 394 -14.76 -12.37 -4.55
CA TRP A 394 -15.97 -11.63 -4.92
C TRP A 394 -16.99 -11.64 -3.79
N THR A 395 -17.15 -12.76 -3.11
CA THR A 395 -18.00 -12.83 -1.90
C THR A 395 -17.45 -11.91 -0.80
N ALA A 396 -16.13 -11.85 -0.61
CA ALA A 396 -15.51 -10.95 0.37
C ALA A 396 -15.67 -9.46 -0.03
N GLN A 397 -15.58 -9.13 -1.32
CA GLN A 397 -15.84 -7.79 -1.85
C GLN A 397 -17.28 -7.36 -1.57
N GLU A 398 -18.27 -8.23 -1.84
CA GLU A 398 -19.68 -7.94 -1.53
C GLU A 398 -19.85 -7.60 -0.04
N MET A 399 -19.19 -8.37 0.84
CA MET A 399 -19.18 -8.15 2.30
C MET A 399 -18.45 -6.89 2.78
N THR A 400 -17.77 -6.17 1.88
CA THR A 400 -17.08 -4.91 2.17
C THR A 400 -17.80 -3.72 1.54
N GLU A 401 -18.33 -3.89 0.32
CA GLU A 401 -18.85 -2.79 -0.49
C GLU A 401 -20.35 -2.63 -0.50
N ARG A 402 -21.14 -3.68 -0.26
CA ARG A 402 -22.60 -3.54 -0.30
C ARG A 402 -23.17 -2.95 0.99
N SER A 403 -24.30 -2.24 0.85
CA SER A 403 -24.96 -1.52 1.94
C SER A 403 -25.43 -2.41 3.10
N GLU A 404 -25.79 -3.67 2.83
CA GLU A 404 -26.18 -4.63 3.85
C GLU A 404 -25.02 -5.07 4.76
N TYR A 405 -23.77 -4.76 4.37
CA TYR A 405 -22.56 -5.05 5.13
C TYR A 405 -21.87 -3.80 5.68
N THR A 406 -22.59 -2.69 5.86
CA THR A 406 -22.07 -1.47 6.50
C THR A 406 -21.44 -1.72 7.88
N TRP A 407 -21.85 -2.76 8.60
CA TRP A 407 -21.21 -3.19 9.85
C TRP A 407 -19.72 -3.56 9.71
N ASN A 408 -19.27 -3.88 8.48
CA ASN A 408 -17.89 -4.22 8.15
C ASN A 408 -17.07 -3.02 7.62
N ARG A 409 -17.70 -1.85 7.47
CA ARG A 409 -17.01 -0.57 7.27
C ARG A 409 -16.66 -0.03 8.64
N ARG A 410 -15.49 -0.43 9.12
CA ARG A 410 -15.05 -0.16 10.50
C ARG A 410 -14.61 1.28 10.63
N ASP A 411 -15.20 1.92 11.61
CA ASP A 411 -14.87 3.23 12.11
C ASP A 411 -14.07 3.05 13.41
N ILE A 412 -12.76 2.86 13.28
CA ILE A 412 -11.88 2.48 14.41
C ILE A 412 -11.82 3.63 15.42
N TRP A 413 -11.84 4.87 14.92
CA TRP A 413 -11.98 6.06 15.73
C TRP A 413 -13.32 6.73 15.46
N PRO A 414 -14.34 6.46 16.30
CA PRO A 414 -15.72 6.79 15.98
C PRO A 414 -15.97 8.24 15.57
N ASP A 415 -16.72 8.40 14.48
CA ASP A 415 -17.33 9.65 14.06
C ASP A 415 -18.25 10.22 15.15
N LYS A 416 -18.43 11.54 15.14
CA LYS A 416 -19.49 12.20 15.93
C LYS A 416 -20.87 11.87 15.35
N VAL A 417 -20.96 11.76 14.03
CA VAL A 417 -22.15 11.33 13.29
C VAL A 417 -21.71 10.18 12.39
N GLY A 418 -22.11 8.96 12.76
CA GLY A 418 -21.75 7.76 12.02
C GLY A 418 -22.35 7.71 10.60
N GLU A 419 -21.99 6.66 9.87
CA GLU A 419 -22.55 6.40 8.54
C GLU A 419 -24.08 6.28 8.61
N GLN A 420 -24.77 7.12 7.82
CA GLN A 420 -26.22 7.16 7.76
C GLN A 420 -26.68 7.56 6.35
N ASP A 421 -27.93 7.21 6.02
CA ASP A 421 -28.60 7.78 4.86
C ASP A 421 -28.83 9.29 5.07
N TRP A 422 -28.95 10.01 3.95
CA TRP A 422 -29.04 11.47 3.89
C TRP A 422 -29.85 12.11 5.06
N PRO A 423 -29.33 13.15 5.74
CA PRO A 423 -28.12 13.90 5.41
C PRO A 423 -26.83 13.17 5.77
N TYR A 424 -25.88 13.13 4.85
CA TYR A 424 -24.58 12.51 5.08
C TYR A 424 -23.75 13.30 6.09
N SER A 425 -22.91 12.61 6.87
CA SER A 425 -22.02 13.25 7.85
C SER A 425 -21.07 14.24 7.17
N ARG A 426 -20.95 15.43 7.78
CA ARG A 426 -20.10 16.51 7.29
C ARG A 426 -18.63 16.28 7.69
N PRO A 427 -17.64 16.88 6.99
CA PRO A 427 -16.24 16.68 7.33
C PRO A 427 -15.88 16.98 8.79
N GLU A 428 -16.52 17.99 9.39
CA GLU A 428 -16.34 18.35 10.81
C GLU A 428 -17.03 17.43 11.81
N GLU A 429 -17.83 16.46 11.33
CA GLU A 429 -18.55 15.47 12.13
C GLU A 429 -17.90 14.09 12.06
N ARG A 430 -16.85 13.93 11.25
CA ARG A 430 -16.15 12.67 11.00
C ARG A 430 -14.78 12.67 11.65
N THR A 431 -14.34 11.48 12.04
CA THR A 431 -12.95 11.19 12.35
C THR A 431 -12.49 10.13 11.37
N ASP A 432 -11.74 10.54 10.36
CA ASP A 432 -11.12 9.59 9.44
C ASP A 432 -10.11 8.71 10.20
N ASP A 433 -10.10 7.40 9.92
CA ASP A 433 -9.23 6.45 10.63
C ASP A 433 -7.73 6.81 10.47
N LEU A 434 -7.37 7.26 9.26
CA LEU A 434 -6.04 7.63 8.83
C LEU A 434 -5.01 6.55 9.17
N VAL A 435 -5.36 5.28 8.93
CA VAL A 435 -4.48 4.15 9.25
C VAL A 435 -3.17 4.30 8.50
N SER A 436 -2.07 4.06 9.20
CA SER A 436 -0.71 4.07 8.67
C SER A 436 -0.04 2.70 8.66
N GLY A 437 -0.60 1.73 9.40
CA GLY A 437 -0.06 0.38 9.49
C GLY A 437 -0.93 -0.50 10.37
N MET A 438 -0.85 -1.81 10.13
CA MET A 438 -1.51 -2.83 10.93
C MET A 438 -0.55 -4.00 11.16
N ALA A 439 -0.61 -4.61 12.34
CA ALA A 439 0.23 -5.76 12.67
C ALA A 439 -0.52 -6.75 13.57
N LEU A 440 -0.57 -8.01 13.12
CA LEU A 440 -1.15 -9.13 13.87
C LEU A 440 -0.32 -9.44 15.12
N VAL A 441 -1.00 -9.75 16.23
CA VAL A 441 -0.37 -10.31 17.42
C VAL A 441 -0.24 -11.83 17.25
N PRO A 442 0.98 -12.40 17.22
CA PRO A 442 1.21 -13.82 16.92
C PRO A 442 1.01 -14.72 18.14
N ASP A 443 -0.08 -14.54 18.88
CA ASP A 443 -0.42 -15.31 20.10
C ASP A 443 -1.67 -16.19 19.94
N GLY A 444 -2.18 -16.31 18.71
CA GLY A 444 -3.38 -17.09 18.37
C GLY A 444 -4.70 -16.40 18.72
N THR A 445 -4.68 -15.17 19.25
CA THR A 445 -5.91 -14.44 19.60
C THR A 445 -6.50 -13.64 18.44
N ASN A 446 -5.79 -13.55 17.31
CA ASN A 446 -6.15 -12.73 16.15
C ASN A 446 -6.36 -11.24 16.46
N ARG A 447 -5.76 -10.76 17.55
CA ARG A 447 -5.68 -9.32 17.86
C ARG A 447 -4.78 -8.61 16.87
N VAL A 448 -5.11 -7.36 16.57
CA VAL A 448 -4.31 -6.53 15.65
C VAL A 448 -4.01 -5.20 16.29
N TRP A 449 -2.77 -4.75 16.18
CA TRP A 449 -2.40 -3.37 16.45
C TRP A 449 -2.59 -2.53 15.19
N VAL A 450 -3.19 -1.35 15.34
CA VAL A 450 -3.47 -0.41 14.26
C VAL A 450 -2.85 0.94 14.62
N SER A 451 -1.94 1.42 13.77
CA SER A 451 -1.37 2.76 13.89
C SER A 451 -2.09 3.74 12.98
N SER A 452 -2.14 5.02 13.38
CA SER A 452 -2.75 6.10 12.61
C SER A 452 -1.86 7.32 12.54
N PHE A 453 -1.86 7.97 11.36
CA PHE A 453 -1.14 9.22 11.13
C PHE A 453 -1.64 10.36 12.04
N ALA A 454 -2.85 10.27 12.59
CA ALA A 454 -3.44 11.32 13.43
C ALA A 454 -3.93 10.82 14.81
N ASN A 455 -4.30 9.55 14.90
CA ASN A 455 -5.11 9.05 16.01
C ASN A 455 -4.35 8.18 17.02
N GLY A 456 -3.05 7.97 16.83
CA GLY A 456 -2.19 7.22 17.73
C GLY A 456 -2.13 5.73 17.37
N LEU A 457 -2.17 4.88 18.40
CA LEU A 457 -2.09 3.43 18.29
C LEU A 457 -3.24 2.79 19.06
N VAL A 458 -3.96 1.86 18.42
CA VAL A 458 -5.02 1.07 19.07
C VAL A 458 -4.78 -0.42 18.88
N GLN A 459 -5.33 -1.23 19.77
CA GLN A 459 -5.41 -2.68 19.61
C GLN A 459 -6.86 -3.08 19.41
N LEU A 460 -7.11 -3.87 18.37
CA LEU A 460 -8.40 -4.50 18.09
C LEU A 460 -8.41 -5.94 18.59
N ASP A 461 -9.57 -6.42 19.05
CA ASP A 461 -9.84 -7.85 19.21
C ASP A 461 -10.15 -8.53 17.86
N SER A 462 -10.38 -9.85 17.91
CA SER A 462 -10.69 -10.66 16.71
C SER A 462 -11.95 -10.22 15.97
N ASP A 463 -12.87 -9.56 16.68
CA ASP A 463 -14.17 -9.10 16.19
C ASP A 463 -14.11 -7.63 15.71
N GLY A 464 -12.97 -6.96 15.92
CA GLY A 464 -12.72 -5.58 15.52
C GLY A 464 -13.02 -4.53 16.59
N ASN A 465 -13.29 -4.91 17.83
CA ASN A 465 -13.52 -3.94 18.90
C ASN A 465 -12.19 -3.38 19.43
N VAL A 466 -12.14 -2.08 19.68
CA VAL A 466 -10.98 -1.44 20.31
C VAL A 466 -10.88 -1.87 21.78
N VAL A 467 -9.83 -2.61 22.13
CA VAL A 467 -9.56 -3.08 23.50
C VAL A 467 -8.48 -2.27 24.22
N ARG A 468 -7.68 -1.50 23.46
CA ARG A 468 -6.65 -0.62 24.01
C ARG A 468 -6.43 0.58 23.07
N SER A 469 -6.23 1.76 23.63
CA SER A 469 -5.91 2.98 22.87
C SER A 469 -4.79 3.75 23.55
N LEU A 470 -3.83 4.20 22.75
CA LEU A 470 -2.61 4.89 23.18
C LEU A 470 -2.37 6.06 22.23
N LYS A 471 -2.49 7.28 22.75
CA LYS A 471 -2.16 8.50 22.00
C LYS A 471 -1.11 9.33 22.73
N ASN A 472 -1.41 9.67 23.98
CA ASN A 472 -0.54 10.53 24.79
C ASN A 472 0.57 9.77 25.53
N ASP A 473 0.46 8.43 25.62
CA ASP A 473 1.48 7.59 26.25
C ASP A 473 2.68 7.33 25.33
N LEU A 474 2.46 7.43 24.01
CA LEU A 474 3.48 7.25 22.99
C LEU A 474 4.51 8.38 23.02
N ILE A 475 5.59 8.24 22.28
CA ILE A 475 6.57 9.31 22.12
C ILE A 475 6.02 10.48 21.30
N ALA A 476 5.17 10.18 20.31
CA ALA A 476 4.42 11.14 19.53
C ALA A 476 3.03 10.54 19.21
N PRO A 477 1.98 11.36 19.10
CA PRO A 477 0.63 10.88 18.82
C PRO A 477 0.39 10.53 17.35
N HIS A 478 1.34 10.86 16.47
CA HIS A 478 1.26 10.62 15.03
C HIS A 478 2.15 9.44 14.70
N VAL A 479 1.55 8.30 14.41
CA VAL A 479 2.26 7.04 14.23
C VAL A 479 2.21 6.68 12.75
N SER A 480 3.34 6.38 12.14
CA SER A 480 3.44 6.06 10.70
C SER A 480 3.69 4.60 10.40
N SER A 481 3.96 3.77 11.41
CA SER A 481 4.22 2.35 11.25
C SER A 481 4.02 1.59 12.55
N VAL A 482 3.70 0.31 12.45
CA VAL A 482 3.65 -0.61 13.58
C VAL A 482 4.09 -2.01 13.17
N ALA A 483 4.85 -2.68 14.03
CA ALA A 483 5.14 -4.12 13.96
C ALA A 483 4.96 -4.76 15.34
N VAL A 484 4.68 -6.06 15.38
CA VAL A 484 4.61 -6.81 16.64
C VAL A 484 5.80 -7.75 16.74
N ASP A 485 6.54 -7.60 17.82
CA ASP A 485 7.65 -8.46 18.20
C ASP A 485 7.12 -9.85 18.58
N PRO A 486 7.45 -10.91 17.82
CA PRO A 486 6.85 -12.23 18.05
C PRO A 486 7.37 -12.91 19.32
N LEU A 487 8.48 -12.44 19.91
CA LEU A 487 9.05 -13.08 21.10
C LEU A 487 8.31 -12.69 22.38
N ASP A 488 7.76 -11.48 22.45
CA ASP A 488 7.07 -10.99 23.65
C ASP A 488 5.76 -10.25 23.38
N ASN A 489 5.29 -10.25 22.13
CA ASN A 489 4.07 -9.61 21.65
C ASN A 489 4.03 -8.09 21.89
N SER A 490 5.18 -7.44 22.11
CA SER A 490 5.24 -5.99 22.22
C SER A 490 5.08 -5.33 20.84
N ALA A 491 4.29 -4.26 20.78
CA ALA A 491 4.11 -3.48 19.56
C ALA A 491 5.18 -2.39 19.47
N TRP A 492 5.88 -2.31 18.35
CA TRP A 492 6.85 -1.28 18.03
C TRP A 492 6.20 -0.27 17.09
N ALA A 493 5.97 0.94 17.58
CA ALA A 493 5.26 2.00 16.87
C ALA A 493 6.23 3.14 16.51
N GLY A 494 6.39 3.39 15.21
CA GLY A 494 7.26 4.43 14.66
C GLY A 494 6.54 5.77 14.53
N ALA A 495 7.18 6.86 14.94
CA ALA A 495 6.61 8.20 14.83
C ALA A 495 6.64 8.72 13.38
N ALA A 496 5.57 9.41 12.98
CA ALA A 496 5.45 10.07 11.69
C ALA A 496 6.33 11.32 11.59
N TRP A 497 6.56 11.99 12.72
CA TRP A 497 7.51 13.08 12.87
C TRP A 497 7.95 13.20 14.32
N GLY A 498 9.20 13.61 14.53
CA GLY A 498 9.74 14.05 15.83
C GLY A 498 9.41 13.12 17.00
N GLY A 499 10.16 12.03 17.15
CA GLY A 499 9.98 11.17 18.32
C GLY A 499 10.72 9.85 18.34
N GLY A 500 11.08 9.27 17.19
CA GLY A 500 11.64 7.91 17.18
C GLY A 500 10.56 6.84 17.41
N ILE A 501 10.79 5.88 18.31
CA ILE A 501 9.98 4.66 18.43
C ILE A 501 9.38 4.51 19.84
N SER A 502 8.12 4.07 19.91
CA SER A 502 7.50 3.59 21.16
C SER A 502 7.31 2.08 21.10
N ARG A 503 7.92 1.36 22.05
CA ARG A 503 7.68 -0.08 22.25
C ARG A 503 6.65 -0.26 23.37
N VAL A 504 5.54 -0.89 23.04
CA VAL A 504 4.36 -1.05 23.88
C VAL A 504 4.24 -2.50 24.30
N GLY A 505 4.44 -2.77 25.59
CA GLY A 505 4.20 -4.06 26.24
C GLY A 505 3.40 -3.87 27.53
N GLY A 506 3.94 -4.38 28.65
CA GLY A 506 3.43 -4.08 29.99
C GLY A 506 3.55 -2.60 30.41
N GLY A 507 4.41 -1.84 29.72
CA GLY A 507 4.51 -0.38 29.78
C GLY A 507 4.88 0.17 28.40
N VAL A 508 5.26 1.46 28.33
CA VAL A 508 5.74 2.08 27.08
C VAL A 508 7.21 2.47 27.24
N THR A 509 8.08 1.82 26.48
CA THR A 509 9.51 2.16 26.38
C THR A 509 9.72 3.05 25.17
N LYS A 510 10.48 4.15 25.33
CA LYS A 510 10.67 5.16 24.29
C LYS A 510 12.11 5.20 23.80
N TYR A 511 12.32 4.89 22.53
CA TYR A 511 13.60 5.05 21.84
C TYR A 511 13.60 6.46 21.20
N SER A 512 14.17 7.42 21.94
CA SER A 512 14.00 8.85 21.68
C SER A 512 15.29 9.53 21.24
N TYR A 513 15.28 10.87 21.17
CA TYR A 513 16.45 11.73 20.99
C TYR A 513 17.65 11.32 21.87
N SER A 514 17.43 10.93 23.13
CA SER A 514 18.51 10.55 24.03
C SER A 514 19.31 9.33 23.56
N LEU A 515 18.68 8.50 22.72
CA LEU A 515 19.25 7.29 22.17
C LEU A 515 19.70 7.53 20.74
N PHE A 516 18.78 7.97 19.88
CA PHE A 516 18.97 8.11 18.44
C PHE A 516 19.69 9.40 18.01
N GLY A 517 19.89 10.35 18.92
CA GLY A 517 20.42 11.67 18.59
C GLY A 517 19.45 12.50 17.75
N GLN A 518 19.89 13.70 17.36
CA GLN A 518 19.03 14.68 16.71
C GLN A 518 18.53 14.23 15.34
N GLN A 519 19.42 13.70 14.50
CA GLN A 519 19.13 13.41 13.10
C GLN A 519 18.10 12.30 12.98
N LEU A 520 18.37 11.11 13.53
CA LEU A 520 17.46 9.97 13.41
C LEU A 520 16.14 10.17 14.17
N SER A 521 16.14 10.85 15.33
CA SER A 521 14.88 11.10 16.06
C SER A 521 13.96 12.12 15.38
N GLY A 522 14.52 12.95 14.49
CA GLY A 522 13.77 13.89 13.66
C GLY A 522 13.16 13.27 12.40
N MET A 523 13.62 12.09 11.99
CA MET A 523 13.15 11.39 10.78
C MET A 523 11.80 10.72 10.99
N ARG A 524 11.00 10.66 9.92
CA ARG A 524 9.79 9.83 9.85
C ARG A 524 10.18 8.36 9.82
N ILE A 525 9.40 7.51 10.48
CA ILE A 525 9.59 6.05 10.44
C ILE A 525 8.45 5.43 9.63
N PRO A 526 8.58 5.34 8.29
CA PRO A 526 7.50 4.88 7.42
C PRO A 526 7.22 3.38 7.56
N ASP A 527 8.19 2.61 8.06
CA ASP A 527 8.07 1.17 8.13
C ASP A 527 8.90 0.58 9.28
N ILE A 528 8.31 -0.40 9.94
CA ILE A 528 8.96 -1.29 10.89
C ILE A 528 8.52 -2.70 10.49
N GLN A 529 9.47 -3.62 10.39
CA GLN A 529 9.20 -5.02 10.10
C GLN A 529 9.97 -5.92 11.05
N VAL A 530 9.50 -7.15 11.20
CA VAL A 530 10.20 -8.21 11.91
C VAL A 530 10.94 -9.05 10.90
N ASP A 531 12.21 -9.36 11.18
CA ASP A 531 12.90 -10.44 10.48
C ASP A 531 12.68 -11.76 11.22
N ASN A 532 11.96 -12.68 10.58
CA ASN A 532 11.63 -14.00 11.09
C ASN A 532 12.59 -15.11 10.62
N SER A 533 13.68 -14.78 9.92
CA SER A 533 14.67 -15.74 9.39
C SER A 533 15.51 -16.45 10.46
N GLY A 534 15.32 -16.11 11.74
CA GLY A 534 16.08 -16.66 12.85
C GLY A 534 15.29 -16.69 14.16
N ALA A 535 15.88 -17.32 15.18
CA ALA A 535 15.24 -17.50 16.49
C ALA A 535 15.42 -16.29 17.45
N ARG A 536 16.21 -15.29 17.05
CA ARG A 536 16.46 -14.09 17.86
C ARG A 536 15.59 -12.95 17.36
N ARG A 537 15.32 -12.01 18.25
CA ARG A 537 14.68 -10.75 17.86
C ARG A 537 15.55 -10.03 16.85
N ARG A 538 14.94 -9.64 15.75
CA ARG A 538 15.54 -8.72 14.79
C ARG A 538 14.46 -7.81 14.23
N MET A 539 14.44 -6.57 14.70
CA MET A 539 13.50 -5.54 14.23
C MET A 539 14.19 -4.66 13.20
N LEU A 540 13.56 -4.47 12.05
CA LEU A 540 14.04 -3.62 10.97
C LEU A 540 13.25 -2.31 10.98
N VAL A 541 13.95 -1.19 10.86
CA VAL A 541 13.36 0.15 10.95
C VAL A 541 13.86 1.01 9.80
N ALA A 542 12.93 1.52 9.00
CA ALA A 542 13.20 2.52 8.00
C ALA A 542 13.18 3.92 8.64
N PHE A 543 14.17 4.75 8.35
CA PHE A 543 14.18 6.18 8.68
C PHE A 543 14.20 6.97 7.37
N THR A 544 13.09 7.63 7.03
CA THR A 544 12.98 8.47 5.83
C THR A 544 13.84 9.73 5.99
N PRO A 545 14.48 10.23 4.92
CA PRO A 545 15.29 11.44 4.97
C PRO A 545 14.56 12.67 5.51
N ILE A 546 15.34 13.67 5.94
CA ILE A 546 14.83 15.01 6.23
C ILE A 546 15.08 15.86 4.99
N GLU A 547 13.98 16.30 4.38
CA GLU A 547 13.98 17.12 3.17
C GLU A 547 13.57 18.56 3.52
N PRO A 548 14.53 19.49 3.66
CA PRO A 548 14.19 20.88 3.89
C PRO A 548 13.64 21.49 2.59
N VAL A 549 12.75 22.49 2.72
CA VAL A 549 12.20 23.25 1.57
C VAL A 549 13.31 23.88 0.71
N LYS A 550 14.44 24.24 1.35
CA LYS A 550 15.65 24.71 0.70
C LYS A 550 16.87 24.13 1.41
N GLY A 551 17.88 23.74 0.64
CA GLY A 551 19.14 23.22 1.17
C GLY A 551 19.24 21.70 1.10
N PRO A 552 20.38 21.14 1.51
CA PRO A 552 20.72 19.74 1.29
C PRO A 552 19.81 18.80 2.07
N VAL A 553 19.56 17.62 1.50
CA VAL A 553 18.80 16.55 2.15
C VAL A 553 19.68 15.85 3.19
N THR A 554 19.13 15.56 4.36
CA THR A 554 19.75 14.61 5.29
C THR A 554 19.27 13.21 4.92
N PRO A 555 20.15 12.32 4.41
CA PRO A 555 19.73 11.02 3.90
C PRO A 555 19.13 10.14 5.00
N GLY A 556 18.26 9.23 4.58
CA GLY A 556 17.65 8.26 5.47
C GLY A 556 18.65 7.22 6.01
N ALA A 557 18.16 6.32 6.85
CA ALA A 557 18.92 5.20 7.37
C ALA A 557 18.06 3.95 7.55
N ILE A 558 18.72 2.80 7.64
CA ILE A 558 18.14 1.52 8.02
C ILE A 558 18.68 1.16 9.40
N GLY A 559 17.81 1.07 10.39
CA GLY A 559 18.14 0.56 11.72
C GLY A 559 17.79 -0.92 11.85
N ILE A 560 18.69 -1.70 12.41
CA ILE A 560 18.47 -3.11 12.74
C ILE A 560 18.69 -3.27 14.24
N TYR A 561 17.67 -3.77 14.94
CA TYR A 561 17.74 -4.04 16.37
C TYR A 561 17.78 -5.54 16.66
N ASP A 562 18.89 -6.01 17.24
CA ASP A 562 19.15 -7.42 17.59
C ASP A 562 19.18 -7.67 19.12
N GLY A 563 18.37 -6.92 19.89
CA GLY A 563 18.40 -6.98 21.35
C GLY A 563 17.60 -8.12 21.98
N ASP A 564 17.91 -8.43 23.25
CA ASP A 564 17.34 -9.53 24.05
C ASP A 564 15.84 -9.45 24.29
#